data_AF-A0A927G3F5-F1
#
_entry.id   AF-A0A927G3F5-F1
#
_cell.length_a   1.000
_cell.length_b   1.000
_cell.length_c   1.000
_cell.angle_alpha   90.00
_cell.angle_beta   90.00
_cell.angle_gamma   90.00
#
_symmetry.space_group_name_H-M   'P 1'
#
loop_
_entity.id
_entity.type
_entity.pdbx_description
1 polymer ?
#
loop_
_entity_poly.entity_id
_entity_poly.type
_entity_poly.pdbx_seq_one_letter_code
_entity_poly.pdbx_strand_id
1 'polypeptide(L)' 'MRLIVALLVILLVVVTDYFWFDVDKKRWGWMKKWSRFSKALFAGGFVIVSVLIYVGLSAGNVL' A
#
# COMPACT_ATOMS: atom_id res chain seq x y z
N MET A 1 6.94 17.78 8.37
CA MET A 1 5.98 17.12 9.30
C MET A 1 4.83 16.40 8.58
N ARG A 2 4.09 17.04 7.64
CA ARG A 2 2.86 16.46 7.03
C ARG A 2 3.10 15.23 6.12
N LEU A 3 4.14 15.26 5.28
CA LEU A 3 4.44 14.17 4.33
C LEU A 3 4.82 12.85 5.03
N ILE A 4 5.64 12.91 6.08
CA ILE A 4 6.12 11.73 6.82
C ILE A 4 4.96 11.01 7.50
N VAL A 5 4.02 11.76 8.09
CA VAL A 5 2.82 11.19 8.72
C VAL A 5 1.95 10.49 7.68
N ALA A 6 1.75 11.09 6.50
CA ALA A 6 0.97 10.47 5.43
C ALA A 6 1.64 9.18 4.91
N LEU A 7 2.97 9.17 4.74
CA LEU A 7 3.71 7.97 4.34
C LEU A 7 3.58 6.86 5.38
N LEU A 8 3.68 7.19 6.67
CA LEU A 8 3.48 6.24 7.75
C LEU A 8 2.06 5.67 7.73
N VAL A 9 1.03 6.50 7.51
CA VAL A 9 -0.36 6.04 7.40
C VAL A 9 -0.55 5.12 6.19
N ILE A 10 0.00 5.45 5.02
CA ILE A 10 -0.08 4.59 3.82
C ILE A 10 0.56 3.23 4.10
N LEU A 11 1.76 3.22 4.70
CA LEU A 11 2.43 1.97 5.08
C LEU A 11 1.61 1.17 6.09
N LEU A 12 1.07 1.81 7.12
CA LEU A 12 0.28 1.14 8.15
C LEU A 12 -0.99 0.52 7.56
N VAL A 13 -1.71 1.26 6.71
CA VAL A 13 -2.92 0.76 6.04
C VAL A 13 -2.60 -0.45 5.16
N VAL A 14 -1.55 -0.39 4.34
CA VAL A 14 -1.19 -1.50 3.45
C VAL A 14 -0.75 -2.73 4.25
N VAL A 15 0.05 -2.54 5.31
CA VAL A 15 0.50 -3.65 6.17
C VAL A 15 -0.69 -4.26 6.93
N THR A 16 -1.55 -3.45 7.53
CA THR A 16 -2.72 -3.94 8.25
C THR A 16 -3.73 -4.61 7.31
N ASP A 17 -3.95 -4.09 6.11
CA ASP A 17 -4.81 -4.73 5.10
C ASP A 17 -4.28 -6.10 4.69
N TYR A 18 -2.97 -6.17 4.42
CA TYR A 18 -2.33 -7.38 3.91
C TYR A 18 -2.14 -8.47 4.98
N PHE A 19 -1.74 -8.09 6.19
CA PHE A 19 -1.41 -9.05 7.26
C PHE A 19 -2.57 -9.29 8.24
N TRP A 20 -3.40 -8.28 8.51
CA TRP A 20 -4.41 -8.34 9.58
C TRP A 20 -5.81 -8.63 9.04
N PHE A 21 -6.23 -7.93 8.00
CA PHE A 21 -7.59 -8.08 7.45
C PHE A 21 -7.71 -9.24 6.45
N ASP A 22 -6.59 -9.83 6.00
CA ASP A 22 -6.58 -10.97 5.09
C ASP A 22 -6.12 -12.29 5.75
N VAL A 23 -6.32 -12.44 7.06
CA VAL A 23 -5.99 -13.69 7.79
C VAL A 23 -6.68 -14.91 7.17
N ASP A 24 -7.96 -14.78 6.79
CA ASP A 24 -8.71 -15.85 6.12
C ASP A 24 -8.46 -15.95 4.61
N LYS A 25 -7.64 -15.05 4.04
CA LYS A 25 -7.42 -14.91 2.61
C LYS A 25 -8.72 -14.82 1.81
N LYS A 26 -9.74 -14.16 2.36
CA LYS A 26 -11.04 -13.95 1.70
C LYS A 26 -10.96 -12.84 0.66
N ARG A 27 -10.18 -11.79 0.94
CA ARG A 27 -10.06 -10.61 0.07
C ARG A 27 -9.01 -10.84 -1.01
N TRP A 28 -7.88 -11.41 -0.63
CA TRP A 28 -6.78 -11.73 -1.53
C TRP A 28 -6.69 -13.23 -1.83
N GLY A 29 -7.83 -13.94 -1.77
CA GLY A 29 -7.91 -15.39 -1.99
C GLY A 29 -7.40 -15.84 -3.36
N TRP A 30 -7.51 -14.98 -4.36
CA TRP A 30 -6.95 -15.17 -5.69
C TRP A 30 -5.40 -15.14 -5.72
N MET A 31 -4.76 -14.51 -4.73
CA MET A 31 -3.31 -14.55 -4.53
C MET A 31 -2.83 -15.76 -3.71
N LYS A 32 -3.70 -16.72 -3.34
CA LYS A 32 -3.28 -17.90 -2.54
C LYS A 32 -2.13 -18.69 -3.18
N LYS A 33 -2.17 -18.87 -4.51
CA LYS A 33 -1.14 -19.61 -5.28
C LYS A 33 0.07 -18.77 -5.68
N TRP A 34 0.06 -17.46 -5.39
CA TRP A 34 1.16 -16.59 -5.79
C TRP A 34 2.39 -16.84 -4.93
N SER A 35 3.56 -16.74 -5.58
CA SER A 35 4.84 -16.78 -4.89
C SER A 35 4.97 -15.62 -3.89
N ARG A 36 5.79 -15.80 -2.85
CA ARG A 36 6.09 -14.72 -1.89
C ARG A 36 6.65 -13.47 -2.58
N PHE A 37 7.41 -13.66 -3.66
CA PHE A 37 7.96 -12.56 -4.44
C PHE A 37 6.87 -11.78 -5.20
N SER A 38 5.96 -12.47 -5.89
CA SER A 38 4.86 -11.82 -6.63
C SER A 38 3.94 -11.03 -5.70
N LYS A 39 3.71 -11.56 -4.49
CA LYS A 39 2.97 -10.89 -3.42
C LYS A 39 3.66 -9.61 -2.93
N ALA A 40 4.96 -9.71 -2.65
CA ALA A 40 5.75 -8.56 -2.22
C ALA A 40 5.84 -7.49 -3.32
N LEU A 41 5.96 -7.90 -4.58
CA LEU A 41 6.02 -6.99 -5.73
C LEU A 41 4.69 -6.27 -5.94
N PHE A 42 3.56 -6.97 -5.77
CA PHE A 42 2.24 -6.35 -5.81
C PHE A 42 2.04 -5.34 -4.67
N ALA A 43 2.34 -5.73 -3.44
CA ALA A 43 2.22 -4.84 -2.28
C ALA A 43 3.16 -3.62 -2.40
N GLY A 44 4.41 -3.83 -2.82
CA GLY A 44 5.37 -2.76 -3.07
C GLY A 44 4.91 -1.80 -4.16
N GLY A 45 4.39 -2.33 -5.27
CA GLY A 45 3.80 -1.53 -6.34
C GLY A 45 2.62 -0.69 -5.86
N PHE A 46 1.75 -1.27 -5.03
CA PHE A 46 0.61 -0.56 -4.44
C PHE A 46 1.06 0.61 -3.55
N VAL A 47 2.09 0.41 -2.73
CA VAL A 47 2.69 1.48 -1.90
C VAL A 47 3.28 2.57 -2.80
N ILE A 48 4.08 2.20 -3.81
CA ILE A 48 4.72 3.16 -4.73
C ILE A 48 3.66 4.03 -5.42
N VAL A 49 2.62 3.43 -6.00
CA VAL A 49 1.53 4.17 -6.66
C VAL A 49 0.81 5.09 -5.68
N SER A 50 0.51 4.62 -4.47
CA SER A 50 -0.13 5.44 -3.42
C SER A 50 0.72 6.65 -3.03
N VAL A 51 2.03 6.46 -2.91
CA VAL A 51 2.98 7.55 -2.63
C VAL A 51 3.03 8.53 -3.80
N LEU A 52 3.10 8.06 -5.04
CA LEU A 52 3.11 8.92 -6.22
C LEU A 52 1.84 9.76 -6.33
N ILE A 53 0.66 9.19 -6.07
CA ILE A 53 -0.61 9.92 -6.04
C ILE A 53 -0.57 11.00 -4.96
N TYR A 54 -0.14 10.65 -3.74
CA TYR A 54 -0.06 11.60 -2.64
C TYR A 54 0.91 12.76 -2.93
N VAL A 55 2.10 12.46 -3.47
CA VAL A 55 3.08 13.48 -3.86
C VAL A 55 2.54 14.36 -4.98
N GLY A 56 1.92 13.77 -6.00
CA GLY A 56 1.32 14.51 -7.12
C GLY A 56 0.21 15.47 -6.66
N LEU A 57 -0.72 15.00 -5.82
CA LEU A 57 -1.77 15.83 -5.23
C LEU A 57 -1.21 16.89 -4.29
N SER A 58 -0.21 16.53 -3.48
CA SER A 58 0.42 17.46 -2.54
C SER A 58 1.25 18.53 -3.25
N ALA A 59 1.87 18.23 -4.39
CA ALA A 59 2.65 19.19 -5.17
C ALA A 59 1.75 20.10 -6.02
N GLY A 60 0.63 19.58 -6.53
CA GLY A 60 -0.36 20.38 -7.27
C GLY A 60 -1.14 21.39 -6.42
N ASN A 61 -1.25 21.16 -5.10
CA ASN A 61 -1.90 22.08 -4.16
C ASN A 61 -0.98 23.20 -3.62
N VAL A 62 0.21 23.38 -4.20
CA VAL A 62 1.24 24.37 -3.77
C VAL A 62 1.43 25.50 -4.81
N LEU A 63 0.73 25.46 -5.94
CA LEU A 63 0.58 26.59 -6.88
C LEU A 63 -0.82 27.21 -6.74
#